data_AF-A0A0D0C8A8-F1
#
_entry.id   AF-A0A0D0C8A8-F1
#
_cell.length_a   1.000
_cell.length_b   1.000
_cell.length_c   1.000
_cell.angle_alpha   90.00
_cell.angle_beta   90.00
_cell.angle_gamma   90.00
#
_symmetry.space_group_name_H-M   'P 1'
#
loop_
_entity.id
_entity.type
_entity.pdbx_description
1 polymer ?
#
loop_
_entity_poly.entity_id
_entity_poly.type
_entity_poly.pdbx_seq_one_letter_code
_entity_poly.pdbx_strand_id
1 'polypeptide(L)' 'MLCEFLLPYLPDYNLIELAFSAMKYHLRHNGAYMQLAMMELSDKEIYLRLLSALYSITPQDVWGWFMHCGYV' A
#
# COMPACT_ATOMS: atom_id res chain seq x y z
N MET A 1 7.89 6.79 -23.01
CA MET A 1 7.71 6.12 -21.69
C MET A 1 9.08 5.61 -21.29
N LEU A 2 9.64 6.11 -20.19
CA LEU A 2 10.88 5.55 -19.62
C LEU A 2 10.46 4.36 -18.76
N CYS A 3 11.16 3.24 -18.90
CA CYS A 3 10.88 2.01 -18.16
C CYS A 3 12.13 1.67 -17.37
N GLU A 4 12.00 1.60 -16.05
CA GLU A 4 13.09 1.17 -15.17
C GLU A 4 13.19 -0.37 -15.21
N PHE A 5 14.40 -0.87 -15.37
CA PHE A 5 14.61 -2.31 -15.39
C PHE A 5 14.64 -2.86 -13.95
N LEU A 6 13.73 -3.77 -13.66
CA LEU A 6 13.67 -4.49 -12.39
C LEU A 6 14.04 -5.96 -12.63
N LEU A 7 15.03 -6.47 -11.88
CA LEU A 7 15.39 -7.89 -11.94
C LEU A 7 14.23 -8.75 -11.41
N PRO A 8 14.09 -9.99 -11.92
CA PRO A 8 13.06 -10.90 -11.44
C PRO A 8 13.24 -11.19 -9.94
N TYR A 9 12.12 -11.31 -9.23
CA TYR A 9 12.06 -11.59 -7.78
C TYR A 9 12.76 -10.58 -6.88
N LEU A 10 12.87 -9.32 -7.32
CA LEU A 10 13.29 -8.19 -6.47
C LEU A 10 12.11 -7.28 -6.10
N PRO A 11 11.09 -7.79 -5.37
CA PRO A 11 9.92 -6.99 -4.99
C PRO A 11 10.30 -5.83 -4.06
N ASP A 12 11.38 -5.97 -3.29
CA ASP A 12 11.85 -4.95 -2.33
C ASP A 12 12.31 -3.65 -3.01
N TYR A 13 12.62 -3.71 -4.31
CA TYR A 13 12.95 -2.54 -5.12
C TYR A 13 11.73 -1.95 -5.82
N ASN A 14 10.56 -2.58 -5.73
CA ASN A 14 9.33 -2.04 -6.31
C ASN A 14 8.55 -1.23 -5.27
N LEU A 15 8.49 0.09 -5.47
CA LEU A 15 7.84 1.04 -4.56
C LEU A 15 6.38 0.70 -4.23
N ILE A 16 5.65 0.05 -5.14
CA ILE A 16 4.26 -0.33 -4.89
C ILE A 16 4.13 -1.36 -3.75
N GLU A 17 5.14 -2.19 -3.54
CA GLU A 17 5.16 -3.17 -2.45
C GLU A 17 5.22 -2.49 -1.09
N LEU A 18 5.99 -1.41 -0.97
CA LEU A 18 6.07 -0.57 0.24
C LEU A 18 4.74 0.15 0.49
N ALA A 19 4.12 0.69 -0.55
CA ALA A 19 2.79 1.30 -0.46
C ALA A 19 1.74 0.28 0.03
N PHE A 20 1.71 -0.92 -0.56
CA PHE A 20 0.80 -1.98 -0.12
C PHE A 20 1.10 -2.45 1.31
N SER A 21 2.38 -2.53 1.69
CA SER A 21 2.78 -2.85 3.07
C SER A 21 2.21 -1.84 4.06
N ALA A 22 2.35 -0.53 3.78
CA ALA A 22 1.80 0.55 4.59
C ALA A 22 0.26 0.50 4.66
N MET A 23 -0.42 0.33 3.52
CA MET A 23 -1.88 0.18 3.50
C MET A 23 -2.33 -1.01 4.35
N LYS A 24 -1.67 -2.17 4.22
CA LYS A 24 -1.95 -3.37 5.03
C LYS A 24 -1.75 -3.11 6.52
N TYR A 25 -0.71 -2.36 6.90
CA TYR A 25 -0.48 -1.96 8.29
C TYR A 25 -1.68 -1.18 8.87
N HIS A 26 -2.16 -0.16 8.15
CA HIS A 26 -3.31 0.64 8.59
C HIS A 26 -4.63 -0.16 8.63
N LEU A 27 -4.83 -1.07 7.67
CA LEU A 27 -6.02 -1.92 7.62
C LEU A 27 -6.04 -2.95 8.76
N ARG A 28 -4.88 -3.56 9.07
CA ARG A 28 -4.75 -4.58 10.13
C ARG A 28 -5.02 -4.05 11.53
N HIS A 29 -4.84 -2.75 11.75
CA HIS A 29 -5.16 -2.13 13.05
C HIS A 29 -6.64 -2.27 13.44
N ASN A 30 -7.54 -2.53 12.47
CA ASN A 30 -8.94 -2.80 12.69
C ASN A 30 -9.32 -4.24 12.29
N GLY A 31 -8.74 -5.25 12.95
CA GLY A 31 -8.94 -6.66 12.62
C GLY A 31 -10.42 -7.12 12.58
N ALA A 32 -11.26 -6.63 13.50
CA ALA A 32 -12.70 -6.91 13.49
C ALA A 32 -13.41 -6.37 12.24
N TYR A 33 -12.94 -5.24 11.71
CA TYR A 33 -13.49 -4.64 10.50
C TYR A 33 -13.09 -5.42 9.23
N MET A 34 -11.90 -6.04 9.22
CA MET A 34 -11.51 -6.94 8.12
C MET A 34 -12.40 -8.17 8.04
N GLN A 35 -12.86 -8.69 9.19
CA GLN A 35 -13.84 -9.78 9.20
C GLN A 35 -15.21 -9.32 8.66
N LEU A 36 -15.69 -8.15 9.06
CA LEU A 36 -16.91 -7.55 8.49
C LEU A 36 -16.78 -7.29 6.99
N ALA A 37 -15.60 -6.86 6.53
CA ALA A 37 -15.33 -6.64 5.11
C ALA A 37 -15.45 -7.90 4.25
N MET A 38 -15.15 -9.07 4.83
CA MET A 38 -15.24 -10.34 4.13
C MET A 38 -16.65 -10.94 4.14
N MET A 39 -17.54 -10.47 5.03
CA MET A 39 -18.86 -11.09 5.24
C MET A 39 -20.03 -10.20 4.84
N GLU A 40 -19.95 -8.89 5.13
CA GLU A 40 -21.14 -8.03 5.18
C GLU A 40 -21.00 -6.68 4.47
N LEU A 41 -19.77 -6.20 4.22
CA LEU A 41 -19.59 -4.88 3.59
C LEU A 41 -19.84 -4.91 2.08
N SER A 42 -20.41 -3.82 1.58
CA SER A 42 -20.56 -3.58 0.15
C SER A 42 -19.23 -3.20 -0.51
N ASP A 43 -19.12 -3.45 -1.82
CA ASP A 43 -17.95 -3.05 -2.62
C ASP A 43 -17.60 -1.56 -2.46
N LYS A 44 -18.61 -0.69 -2.30
CA LYS A 44 -18.41 0.74 -2.08
C LYS A 44 -17.71 1.03 -0.76
N GLU A 45 -18.08 0.34 0.31
CA GLU A 45 -17.47 0.52 1.63
C GLU A 45 -16.04 -0.04 1.66
N ILE A 46 -15.81 -1.17 0.99
CA ILE A 46 -14.47 -1.72 0.78
C ILE A 46 -13.60 -0.70 0.03
N TYR A 47 -14.11 -0.15 -1.08
CA TYR A 47 -13.41 0.87 -1.86
C TYR A 47 -13.06 2.10 -1.04
N LEU A 48 -14.02 2.68 -0.31
CA LEU A 48 -13.78 3.86 0.54
C LEU A 48 -12.73 3.58 1.61
N ARG A 49 -12.68 2.34 2.12
CA ARG A 49 -11.68 1.96 3.13
C ARG A 49 -10.29 1.80 2.55
N LEU A 50 -10.16 1.16 1.40
CA LEU A 50 -8.88 1.08 0.67
C LEU A 50 -8.39 2.49 0.33
N LEU A 51 -9.29 3.37 -0.11
CA LEU A 51 -8.99 4.76 -0.40
C LEU A 51 -8.51 5.51 0.86
N SER A 52 -9.17 5.31 2.00
CA SER A 52 -8.72 5.88 3.28
C SER A 52 -7.34 5.39 3.71
N ALA A 53 -7.01 4.12 3.50
CA ALA A 53 -5.69 3.57 3.80
C ALA A 53 -4.61 4.06 2.83
N LEU A 54 -4.98 4.38 1.58
CA LEU A 54 -4.08 5.04 0.64
C LEU A 54 -3.79 6.48 1.08
N TYR A 55 -4.81 7.23 1.51
CA TYR A 55 -4.66 8.62 1.96
C TYR A 55 -3.93 8.79 3.29
N SER A 56 -3.65 7.71 4.04
CA SER A 56 -2.79 7.79 5.23
C SER A 56 -1.30 7.80 4.89
N ILE A 57 -0.92 7.48 3.65
CA ILE A 57 0.46 7.55 3.17
C ILE A 57 0.82 9.01 2.88
N THR A 58 1.91 9.48 3.50
CA THR A 58 2.38 10.86 3.34
C THR A 58 3.43 10.98 2.22
N PRO A 59 3.62 12.18 1.63
CA PRO A 59 4.73 12.41 0.71
C PRO A 59 6.11 12.10 1.31
N GLN A 60 6.26 12.27 2.63
CA GLN A 60 7.49 11.94 3.35
C GLN A 60 7.74 10.44 3.39
N ASP A 61 6.69 9.62 3.56
CA ASP A 61 6.80 8.16 3.48
C ASP A 61 7.27 7.74 2.09
N VAL A 62 6.63 8.30 1.05
CA VAL A 62 6.98 8.02 -0.35
C VAL A 62 8.43 8.39 -0.63
N TRP A 63 8.87 9.57 -0.20
CA TRP A 63 10.28 9.97 -0.35
C TRP A 63 11.23 9.00 0.37
N GLY A 64 10.90 8.59 1.60
CA GLY A 64 11.65 7.59 2.33
C GLY A 64 11.76 6.26 1.58
N TRP A 65 10.71 5.85 0.87
CA TRP A 65 10.71 4.63 0.05
C TRP A 65 11.60 4.76 -1.20
N PHE A 66 11.58 5.91 -1.87
CA PHE A 66 12.49 6.17 -2.99
C PHE A 66 13.97 6.09 -2.55
N MET A 67 14.32 6.68 -1.40
CA MET A 67 15.65 6.56 -0.81
C MET A 67 15.98 5.11 -0.42
N HIS A 68 15.03 4.39 0.19
CA HIS A 68 15.22 3.00 0.63
C HIS A 68 15.49 2.05 -0.54
N CYS A 69 14.78 2.22 -1.66
CA CYS A 69 14.97 1.40 -2.87
C CYS A 69 16.19 1.86 -3.71
N GLY A 70 16.86 2.96 -3.35
CA GLY A 70 18.04 3.48 -4.06
C GLY A 70 17.74 4.21 -5.37
N TYR A 71 16.52 4.74 -5.52
CA TYR A 71 16.14 5.56 -6.68
C TYR A 71 16.51 7.04 -6.54
N VAL A 72 16.91 7.46 -5.35
CA VAL A 72 17.43 8.80 -4.99
C VAL A 72 18.62 8.60 -4.08
#